data_AF-A0A523IB63-F1
#
_entry.id   AF-A0A523IB63-F1
#
_cell.length_a   1.000
_cell.length_b   1.000
_cell.length_c   1.000
_cell.angle_alpha   90.00
_cell.angle_beta   90.00
_cell.angle_gamma   90.00
#
_symmetry.space_group_name_H-M   'P 1'
#
loop_
_entity.id
_entity.type
_entity.pdbx_description
1 polymer ?
#
loop_
_entity_poly.entity_id
_entity_poly.type
_entity_poly.pdbx_seq_one_letter_code
_entity_poly.pdbx_strand_id
1 'polypeptide(L)'
;MQNNVAWKDFLNFDMRFTKHFNTRFASLQIFVDIDNVFNRRHLYNEAAFAGSNNDFQYYMWSLHQPGDIFDDVNSVTCAQQGVDVADCAFGDKQSLPGELWVPGDDKPGDFRKPGVAFQPIEAVPSLDGVSDPNSIAWYWAADTEQYSRWNGSSFESVSDGELQQVLDDKGYIDMPNFRFNTFLNPRRVTLGLRLSF
;
A
#
# COMPACT_ATOMS: atom_id res chain seq x y z
N MET A 1 0.31 14.74 -7.97
CA MET A 1 0.78 13.87 -6.85
C MET A 1 2.21 13.36 -6.99
N GLN A 2 3.00 13.69 -8.03
CA GLN A 2 4.09 12.78 -8.42
C GLN A 2 5.46 12.90 -7.70
N ASN A 3 5.76 13.89 -6.85
CA ASN A 3 7.17 14.11 -6.46
C ASN A 3 7.52 14.33 -4.97
N ASN A 4 6.58 14.31 -4.01
CA ASN A 4 6.92 14.70 -2.62
C ASN A 4 6.75 13.59 -1.56
N VAL A 5 6.26 12.40 -1.92
CA VAL A 5 6.06 11.31 -0.95
C VAL A 5 7.10 10.22 -1.18
N ALA A 6 7.92 9.96 -0.16
CA ALA A 6 8.95 8.94 -0.21
C ALA A 6 8.34 7.52 -0.17
N TRP A 7 8.91 6.62 -0.97
CA TRP A 7 8.57 5.21 -0.91
C TRP A 7 9.10 4.56 0.37
N LYS A 8 8.43 3.48 0.79
CA LYS A 8 8.84 2.66 1.92
C LYS A 8 10.22 2.04 1.69
N ASP A 9 11.09 2.15 2.69
CA ASP A 9 12.44 1.59 2.66
C ASP A 9 12.43 0.08 2.42
N PHE A 10 13.48 -0.40 1.73
CA PHE A 10 13.70 -1.80 1.46
C PHE A 10 15.03 -2.28 2.07
N LEU A 11 14.94 -3.26 2.98
CA LEU A 11 16.08 -3.98 3.49
C LEU A 11 15.93 -5.46 3.18
N ASN A 12 16.87 -5.98 2.41
CA ASN A 12 16.96 -7.38 2.03
C ASN A 12 18.24 -8.00 2.59
N PHE A 13 18.17 -9.30 2.89
CA PHE A 13 19.30 -10.06 3.39
C PHE A 13 19.40 -11.39 2.64
N ASP A 14 20.55 -11.58 1.99
CA ASP A 14 20.90 -12.80 1.24
C ASP A 14 22.05 -13.51 1.96
N MET A 15 22.07 -14.84 1.87
CA MET A 15 23.03 -15.66 2.61
C MET A 15 23.54 -16.83 1.76
N ARG A 16 24.85 -17.07 1.79
CA ARG A 16 25.50 -18.20 1.12
C ARG A 16 26.29 -19.02 2.13
N PHE A 17 26.02 -20.32 2.17
CA PHE A 17 26.84 -21.30 2.88
C PHE A 17 27.64 -22.12 1.86
N THR A 18 28.91 -22.36 2.14
CA THR A 18 29.77 -23.19 1.30
C THR A 18 30.62 -24.10 2.18
N LYS A 19 30.70 -25.38 1.79
CA LYS A 19 31.57 -26.36 2.42
C LYS A 19 32.44 -27.04 1.37
N HIS A 20 33.74 -27.03 1.63
CA HIS A 20 34.73 -27.75 0.84
C HIS A 20 35.10 -29.07 1.53
N PHE A 21 35.16 -30.14 0.76
CA PHE A 21 35.63 -31.46 1.13
C PHE A 21 36.75 -31.83 0.17
N ASN A 22 37.99 -31.80 0.68
CA ASN A 22 39.15 -32.20 -0.11
C ASN A 22 39.46 -33.67 0.20
N THR A 23 39.52 -34.49 -0.84
CA THR A 23 39.96 -35.87 -0.76
C THR A 23 41.22 -36.06 -1.61
N ARG A 24 41.85 -37.24 -1.51
CA ARG A 24 43.07 -37.55 -2.28
C ARG A 24 42.83 -37.62 -3.80
N PHE A 25 41.60 -37.84 -4.23
CA PHE A 25 41.25 -38.12 -5.64
C PHE A 25 40.37 -37.05 -6.27
N ALA A 26 39.76 -36.18 -5.47
CA ALA A 26 38.87 -35.13 -5.92
C ALA A 26 38.63 -34.10 -4.81
N SER A 27 38.24 -32.90 -5.22
CA SER A 27 37.70 -31.85 -4.34
C SER A 27 36.22 -31.66 -4.62
N LEU A 28 35.40 -31.76 -3.58
CA LEU A 28 33.95 -31.54 -3.61
C LEU A 28 33.62 -30.24 -2.89
N GLN A 29 32.85 -29.38 -3.54
CA GLN A 29 32.24 -28.19 -2.93
C GLN A 29 30.73 -28.33 -2.98
N ILE A 30 30.08 -28.14 -1.83
CA ILE A 30 28.63 -28.03 -1.70
C ILE A 30 28.33 -26.60 -1.28
N PHE A 31 27.33 -25.98 -1.92
CA PHE A 31 26.86 -24.66 -1.51
C PHE A 31 25.34 -24.56 -1.49
N VAL A 32 24.85 -23.66 -0.62
CA VAL A 32 23.46 -23.28 -0.49
C VAL A 32 23.40 -21.76 -0.53
N ASP A 33 22.68 -21.22 -1.50
CA ASP A 33 22.40 -19.79 -1.63
C ASP A 33 20.94 -19.54 -1.29
N ILE A 34 20.67 -18.63 -0.36
CA ILE A 34 19.34 -18.25 0.10
C ILE A 34 19.20 -16.75 -0.15
N ASP A 35 18.43 -16.40 -1.17
CA ASP A 35 18.04 -15.01 -1.44
C ASP A 35 16.81 -14.66 -0.61
N ASN A 36 16.75 -13.45 -0.05
CA ASN A 36 15.68 -12.96 0.81
C ASN A 36 15.36 -13.95 1.94
N VAL A 37 16.35 -14.17 2.81
CA VAL A 37 16.28 -15.13 3.93
C VAL A 37 15.03 -14.91 4.78
N PHE A 38 14.66 -13.64 5.01
CA PHE A 38 13.51 -13.26 5.83
C PHE A 38 12.18 -13.25 5.07
N ASN A 39 12.19 -13.58 3.77
CA ASN A 39 11.01 -13.59 2.89
C ASN A 39 10.22 -12.27 2.95
N ARG A 40 10.92 -11.13 3.06
CA ARG A 40 10.32 -9.80 3.07
C ARG A 40 9.80 -9.47 1.68
N ARG A 41 8.57 -8.96 1.62
CA ARG A 41 7.97 -8.51 0.35
C ARG A 41 8.12 -7.01 0.24
N HIS A 42 8.52 -6.56 -0.94
CA HIS A 42 8.65 -5.15 -1.26
C HIS A 42 8.02 -4.91 -2.62
N LEU A 43 7.03 -4.02 -2.66
CA LEU A 43 6.28 -3.69 -3.88
C LEU A 43 7.22 -3.06 -4.90
N TYR A 44 7.27 -3.63 -6.11
CA TYR A 44 8.16 -3.15 -7.14
C TYR A 44 7.55 -1.98 -7.92
N ASN A 45 7.93 -0.75 -7.59
CA ASN A 45 7.37 0.45 -8.21
C ASN A 45 7.53 0.55 -9.74
N GLU A 46 8.52 -0.12 -10.34
CA GLU A 46 8.74 -0.09 -11.79
C GLU A 46 7.87 -1.14 -12.51
N ALA A 47 8.06 -2.43 -12.22
CA ALA A 47 7.41 -3.48 -12.99
C ALA A 47 6.02 -3.87 -12.49
N ALA A 48 5.65 -3.57 -11.23
CA ALA A 48 4.32 -3.91 -10.72
C ALA A 48 3.23 -3.14 -11.46
N PHE A 49 3.52 -1.89 -11.85
CA PHE A 49 2.61 -1.01 -12.57
C PHE A 49 2.92 -0.93 -14.07
N ALA A 50 3.68 -1.89 -14.60
CA ALA A 50 4.03 -1.92 -16.02
C ALA A 50 2.78 -2.20 -16.86
N GLY A 51 2.30 -1.16 -17.55
CA GLY A 51 1.12 -1.23 -18.40
C GLY A 51 0.67 0.17 -18.83
N SER A 52 -0.20 0.25 -19.83
CA SER A 52 -0.88 1.49 -20.23
C SER A 52 -2.16 1.72 -19.43
N ASN A 53 -2.23 1.23 -18.19
CA ASN A 53 -3.39 1.31 -17.32
C ASN A 53 -3.18 2.34 -16.19
N ASN A 54 -4.27 2.67 -15.51
CA ASN A 54 -4.26 3.62 -14.39
C ASN A 54 -3.93 2.92 -13.06
N ASP A 55 -3.37 1.70 -13.06
CA ASP A 55 -3.13 0.90 -11.85
C ASP A 55 -2.28 1.67 -10.82
N PHE A 56 -1.27 2.43 -11.27
CA PHE A 56 -0.48 3.25 -10.36
C PHE A 56 -1.30 4.36 -9.70
N GLN A 57 -2.22 4.98 -10.44
CA GLN A 57 -3.08 6.03 -9.90
C GLN A 57 -4.09 5.46 -8.90
N TYR A 58 -4.76 4.34 -9.24
CA TYR A 58 -5.68 3.66 -8.34
C TYR A 58 -4.99 3.18 -7.06
N TYR A 59 -3.78 2.62 -7.20
CA TYR A 59 -2.95 2.28 -6.06
C TYR A 59 -2.67 3.50 -5.18
N MET A 60 -2.16 4.59 -5.76
CA MET A 60 -1.82 5.80 -5.00
C MET A 60 -3.04 6.44 -4.32
N TRP A 61 -4.22 6.43 -4.96
CA TRP A 61 -5.48 6.92 -4.39
C TRP A 61 -6.05 6.02 -3.31
N SER A 62 -5.77 4.72 -3.36
CA SER A 62 -6.18 3.78 -2.33
C SER A 62 -5.35 3.86 -1.04
N LEU A 63 -4.19 4.53 -1.05
CA LEU A 63 -3.37 4.67 0.14
C LEU A 63 -4.01 5.67 1.12
N HIS A 64 -4.17 5.24 2.36
CA HIS A 64 -4.57 6.10 3.46
C HIS A 64 -3.36 6.87 3.99
N GLN A 65 -3.05 7.99 3.34
CA GLN A 65 -1.86 8.80 3.64
C GLN A 65 -2.09 9.72 4.85
N PRO A 66 -1.02 10.19 5.52
CA PRO A 66 -1.13 11.19 6.58
C PRO A 66 -2.02 12.38 6.18
N GLY A 67 -2.93 12.77 7.07
CA GLY A 67 -3.90 13.85 6.79
C GLY A 67 -3.27 15.24 6.62
N ASP A 68 -2.01 15.37 7.01
CA ASP A 68 -1.17 16.57 6.92
C ASP A 68 -0.15 16.52 5.77
N ILE A 69 -0.15 15.44 4.96
CA ILE A 69 0.91 15.19 3.96
C ILE A 69 1.05 16.31 2.91
N PHE A 70 0.03 17.17 2.76
CA PHE A 70 0.04 18.31 1.84
C PHE A 70 -0.05 19.68 2.54
N ASP A 71 0.07 19.75 3.86
CA ASP A 71 -0.09 21.02 4.61
C ASP A 71 1.01 22.04 4.27
N ASP A 72 2.20 21.55 3.92
CA ASP A 72 3.33 22.37 3.49
C ASP A 72 3.26 22.80 2.01
N VAL A 73 2.16 22.50 1.32
CA VAL A 73 1.97 22.88 -0.08
C VAL A 73 1.36 24.28 -0.15
N ASN A 74 2.03 25.21 -0.84
CA ASN A 74 1.61 26.62 -1.01
C ASN A 74 0.21 26.84 -1.61
N SER A 75 -0.46 25.79 -2.10
CA SER A 75 -1.84 25.87 -2.60
C SER A 75 -2.89 25.49 -1.56
N VAL A 76 -2.54 24.73 -0.53
CA VAL A 76 -3.49 24.29 0.49
C VAL A 76 -3.81 25.46 1.43
N THR A 77 -5.09 25.73 1.65
CA THR A 77 -5.57 26.81 2.55
C THR A 77 -6.72 26.29 3.41
N CYS A 78 -6.99 26.91 4.56
CA CYS A 78 -8.19 26.58 5.33
C CYS A 78 -9.40 27.34 4.79
N ALA A 79 -10.58 26.69 4.74
CA ALA A 79 -11.83 27.37 4.41
C ALA A 79 -12.22 28.44 5.45
N GLN A 80 -11.80 28.23 6.70
CA GLN A 80 -12.03 29.15 7.80
C GLN A 80 -11.00 30.28 7.77
N GLN A 81 -11.49 31.53 7.83
CA GLN A 81 -10.60 32.70 7.84
C GLN A 81 -9.79 32.78 9.13
N GLY A 82 -8.49 33.03 9.01
CA GLY A 82 -7.58 33.22 10.15
C GLY A 82 -7.16 31.93 10.86
N VAL A 83 -7.46 30.76 10.27
CA VAL A 83 -7.00 29.45 10.75
C VAL A 83 -5.82 28.99 9.90
N ASP A 84 -4.71 28.67 10.56
CA ASP A 84 -3.54 28.09 9.90
C ASP A 84 -3.88 26.67 9.39
N VAL A 85 -3.29 26.27 8.26
CA VAL A 85 -3.59 24.97 7.62
C VAL A 85 -3.34 23.79 8.56
N ALA A 86 -2.32 23.88 9.40
CA ALA A 86 -1.96 22.84 10.37
C ALA A 86 -3.04 22.63 11.45
N ASP A 87 -3.84 23.66 11.76
CA ASP A 87 -4.91 23.61 12.76
C ASP A 87 -6.30 23.41 12.11
N CYS A 88 -6.37 23.39 10.79
CA CYS A 88 -7.61 23.26 10.03
C CYS A 88 -8.10 21.81 10.04
N ALA A 89 -9.41 21.60 10.28
CA ALA A 89 -10.02 20.28 10.13
C ALA A 89 -9.79 19.74 8.71
N PHE A 90 -9.56 18.43 8.58
CA PHE A 90 -9.20 17.82 7.30
C PHE A 90 -10.22 18.11 6.18
N GLY A 91 -11.51 17.99 6.49
CA GLY A 91 -12.60 18.29 5.56
C GLY A 91 -12.72 19.78 5.18
N ASP A 92 -12.12 20.68 5.95
CA ASP A 92 -12.14 22.14 5.71
C ASP A 92 -10.91 22.62 4.91
N LYS A 93 -9.93 21.76 4.65
CA LYS A 93 -8.74 22.09 3.84
C LYS A 93 -9.13 22.23 2.38
N GLN A 94 -8.92 23.42 1.83
CA GLN A 94 -9.14 23.77 0.43
C GLN A 94 -7.89 23.48 -0.40
N SER A 95 -8.11 23.11 -1.66
CA SER A 95 -7.02 22.81 -2.62
C SER A 95 -6.14 21.62 -2.24
N LEU A 96 -6.66 20.71 -1.42
CA LEU A 96 -6.23 19.30 -1.38
C LEU A 96 -6.14 18.76 -2.83
N PRO A 97 -5.26 17.78 -3.14
CA PRO A 97 -4.94 17.36 -4.51
C PRO A 97 -6.12 16.82 -5.31
N GLY A 98 -7.05 17.67 -5.75
CA GLY A 98 -8.23 17.40 -6.57
C GLY A 98 -9.28 16.48 -5.95
N GLU A 99 -8.84 15.50 -5.16
CA GLU A 99 -9.60 14.38 -4.64
C GLU A 99 -9.39 14.29 -3.12
N LEU A 100 -10.47 13.99 -2.41
CA LEU A 100 -10.45 13.65 -1.00
C LEU A 100 -9.83 12.25 -0.83
N TRP A 101 -9.08 12.04 0.24
CA TRP A 101 -8.58 10.71 0.62
C TRP A 101 -8.89 10.43 2.08
N VAL A 102 -8.72 9.18 2.48
CA VAL A 102 -8.90 8.74 3.87
C VAL A 102 -7.59 8.95 4.63
N PRO A 103 -7.54 9.76 5.70
CA PRO A 103 -6.33 9.93 6.50
C PRO A 103 -5.83 8.61 7.10
N GLY A 104 -4.52 8.40 7.12
CA GLY A 104 -3.88 7.22 7.71
C GLY A 104 -2.36 7.34 7.80
N ASP A 105 -1.66 6.21 7.85
CA ASP A 105 -0.19 6.16 7.96
C ASP A 105 0.50 5.43 6.78
N ASP A 106 -0.25 5.17 5.71
CA ASP A 106 0.25 4.47 4.54
C ASP A 106 1.34 5.24 3.80
N LYS A 107 2.26 4.49 3.20
CA LYS A 107 3.29 5.03 2.32
C LYS A 107 3.27 4.32 0.97
N PRO A 108 3.67 4.99 -0.13
CA PRO A 108 3.96 4.31 -1.38
C PRO A 108 4.93 3.14 -1.13
N GLY A 109 4.58 1.95 -1.59
CA GLY A 109 5.25 0.69 -1.27
C GLY A 109 4.49 -0.20 -0.27
N ASP A 110 3.50 0.33 0.47
CA ASP A 110 2.56 -0.49 1.23
C ASP A 110 1.64 -1.28 0.30
N PHE A 111 1.19 -2.44 0.74
CA PHE A 111 0.42 -3.36 -0.07
C PHE A 111 -0.58 -4.13 0.79
N ARG A 112 -1.71 -4.50 0.18
CA ARG A 112 -2.71 -5.38 0.80
C ARG A 112 -2.09 -6.70 1.21
N LYS A 113 -2.39 -7.17 2.43
CA LYS A 113 -1.80 -8.42 2.94
C LYS A 113 -2.11 -9.61 2.00
N PRO A 114 -1.18 -10.57 1.86
CA PRO A 114 -1.38 -11.70 0.95
C PRO A 114 -2.58 -12.56 1.35
N GLY A 115 -3.47 -12.84 0.39
CA GLY A 115 -4.68 -13.64 0.63
C GLY A 115 -5.89 -12.83 1.11
N VAL A 116 -5.72 -11.54 1.39
CA VAL A 116 -6.83 -10.65 1.78
C VAL A 116 -7.55 -10.15 0.52
N ALA A 117 -8.89 -10.22 0.57
CA ALA A 117 -9.77 -9.74 -0.49
C ALA A 117 -9.71 -8.20 -0.59
N PHE A 118 -9.91 -7.68 -1.79
CA PHE A 118 -10.01 -6.24 -1.97
C PHE A 118 -11.33 -5.73 -1.40
N GLN A 119 -11.28 -4.73 -0.53
CA GLN A 119 -12.45 -4.04 0.00
C GLN A 119 -12.28 -2.53 -0.24
N PRO A 120 -12.81 -1.97 -1.34
CA PRO A 120 -12.61 -0.56 -1.66
C PRO A 120 -13.24 0.34 -0.60
N ILE A 121 -12.54 1.45 -0.31
CA ILE A 121 -13.01 2.53 0.56
C ILE A 121 -12.92 3.83 -0.25
N GLU A 122 -14.04 4.52 -0.39
CA GLU A 122 -14.17 5.78 -1.11
C GLU A 122 -14.29 6.93 -0.09
N ALA A 123 -13.45 7.95 -0.22
CA ALA A 123 -13.55 9.15 0.59
C ALA A 123 -14.54 10.13 -0.04
N VAL A 124 -15.52 10.60 0.75
CA VAL A 124 -16.52 11.58 0.30
C VAL A 124 -16.60 12.75 1.28
N PRO A 125 -16.89 13.99 0.83
CA PRO A 125 -17.04 15.12 1.74
C PRO A 125 -18.15 14.89 2.78
N SER A 126 -19.26 14.32 2.33
CA SER A 126 -20.43 13.96 3.14
C SER A 126 -21.22 12.86 2.44
N LEU A 127 -21.89 11.98 3.21
CA LEU A 127 -22.76 10.94 2.66
C LEU A 127 -23.98 11.51 1.93
N ASP A 128 -24.44 12.70 2.31
CA ASP A 128 -25.58 13.37 1.67
C ASP A 128 -25.30 13.74 0.21
N GLY A 129 -24.03 13.85 -0.17
CA GLY A 129 -23.59 14.14 -1.54
C GLY A 129 -23.53 12.92 -2.46
N VAL A 130 -23.71 11.69 -1.93
CA VAL A 130 -23.55 10.45 -2.71
C VAL A 130 -24.87 10.07 -3.39
N SER A 131 -24.99 10.38 -4.68
CA SER A 131 -26.23 10.15 -5.44
C SER A 131 -26.39 8.76 -6.07
N ASP A 132 -25.29 8.03 -6.28
CA ASP A 132 -25.28 6.67 -6.87
C ASP A 132 -24.30 5.76 -6.11
N PRO A 133 -24.65 5.33 -4.88
CA PRO A 133 -23.75 4.58 -4.03
C PRO A 133 -23.55 3.14 -4.53
N ASN A 134 -22.30 2.70 -4.52
CA ASN A 134 -21.88 1.34 -4.82
C ASN A 134 -22.07 0.43 -3.58
N SER A 135 -22.66 -0.75 -3.76
CA SER A 135 -22.85 -1.72 -2.67
C SER A 135 -21.59 -2.53 -2.33
N ILE A 136 -20.53 -2.43 -3.14
CA ILE A 136 -19.23 -3.09 -2.92
C ILE A 136 -18.32 -2.20 -2.08
N ALA A 137 -18.35 -0.88 -2.29
CA ALA A 137 -17.47 0.06 -1.60
C ALA A 137 -17.98 0.40 -0.20
N TRP A 138 -17.04 0.65 0.70
CA TRP A 138 -17.32 1.41 1.91
C TRP A 138 -17.01 2.88 1.66
N TYR A 139 -17.64 3.74 2.43
CA TYR A 139 -17.57 5.18 2.31
C TYR A 139 -17.04 5.76 3.61
N TRP A 140 -15.97 6.54 3.52
CA TRP A 140 -15.48 7.37 4.61
C TRP A 140 -15.93 8.81 4.36
N ALA A 141 -16.69 9.37 5.29
CA ALA A 141 -17.21 10.73 5.16
C ALA A 141 -16.34 11.72 5.95
N ALA A 142 -15.79 12.74 5.29
CA ALA A 142 -14.86 13.68 5.92
C ALA A 142 -15.50 14.63 6.94
N ASP A 143 -16.79 14.94 6.80
CA ASP A 143 -17.55 15.78 7.73
C ASP A 143 -17.78 15.14 9.11
N THR A 144 -17.87 13.81 9.15
CA THR A 144 -18.18 13.02 10.35
C THR A 144 -17.04 12.07 10.76
N GLU A 145 -16.07 11.87 9.89
CA GLU A 145 -14.96 10.92 9.99
C GLU A 145 -15.44 9.46 10.22
N GLN A 146 -16.65 9.13 9.76
CA GLN A 146 -17.26 7.80 9.95
C GLN A 146 -17.19 6.94 8.68
N TYR A 147 -17.11 5.62 8.89
CA TYR A 147 -17.19 4.62 7.83
C TYR A 147 -18.60 4.04 7.74
N SER A 148 -19.18 4.10 6.54
CA SER A 148 -20.49 3.52 6.25
C SER A 148 -20.46 2.66 4.99
N ARG A 149 -21.40 1.74 4.86
CA ARG A 149 -21.63 0.98 3.63
C ARG A 149 -23.06 1.16 3.16
N TRP A 150 -23.27 1.06 1.86
CA TRP A 150 -24.61 1.11 1.28
C TRP A 150 -25.24 -0.28 1.24
N ASN A 151 -26.39 -0.45 1.87
CA ASN A 151 -27.11 -1.74 1.89
C ASN A 151 -28.14 -1.90 0.75
N GLY A 152 -28.19 -0.95 -0.19
CA GLY A 152 -29.20 -0.93 -1.26
C GLY A 152 -30.35 0.04 -0.99
N SER A 153 -30.48 0.58 0.23
CA SER A 153 -31.56 1.52 0.58
C SER A 153 -31.12 2.66 1.50
N SER A 154 -30.09 2.43 2.31
CA SER A 154 -29.55 3.42 3.25
C SER A 154 -28.07 3.16 3.51
N PHE A 155 -27.37 4.19 3.96
CA PHE A 155 -26.05 4.03 4.56
C PHE A 155 -26.20 3.46 5.97
N GLU A 156 -25.41 2.42 6.26
CA GLU A 156 -25.28 1.84 7.60
C GLU A 156 -23.82 1.86 8.04
N SER A 157 -23.59 2.04 9.34
CA SER A 157 -22.24 2.01 9.90
C SER A 157 -21.59 0.66 9.63
N VAL A 158 -20.30 0.69 9.27
CA VAL A 158 -19.48 -0.52 9.29
C VAL A 158 -19.22 -0.90 10.75
N SER A 159 -19.23 -2.19 11.08
CA SER A 159 -18.93 -2.63 12.45
C SER A 159 -17.44 -2.45 12.77
N ASP A 160 -17.11 -2.04 14.00
CA ASP A 160 -15.73 -1.75 14.41
C ASP A 160 -14.79 -2.94 14.16
N GLY A 161 -15.25 -4.16 14.39
CA GLY A 161 -14.45 -5.37 14.18
C GLY A 161 -14.12 -5.64 12.71
N GLU A 162 -15.11 -5.50 11.82
CA GLU A 162 -14.90 -5.63 10.37
C GLU A 162 -14.01 -4.51 9.83
N LEU A 163 -14.26 -3.28 10.29
CA LEU A 163 -13.47 -2.10 9.90
C LEU A 163 -12.00 -2.27 10.30
N GLN A 164 -11.74 -2.58 11.58
CA GLN A 164 -10.37 -2.74 12.07
C GLN A 164 -9.64 -3.85 11.32
N GLN A 165 -10.32 -4.96 11.03
CA GLN A 165 -9.71 -6.04 10.26
C GLN A 165 -9.28 -5.57 8.87
N VAL A 166 -10.15 -4.87 8.13
CA VAL A 166 -9.84 -4.36 6.80
C VAL A 166 -8.72 -3.32 6.83
N LEU A 167 -8.70 -2.44 7.85
CA LEU A 167 -7.65 -1.45 8.03
C LEU A 167 -6.30 -2.12 8.35
N ASP A 168 -6.26 -3.02 9.32
CA ASP A 168 -5.04 -3.75 9.71
C ASP A 168 -4.47 -4.59 8.57
N ASP A 169 -5.35 -5.20 7.78
CA ASP A 169 -4.98 -6.03 6.63
C ASP A 169 -4.67 -5.22 5.37
N LYS A 170 -4.87 -3.90 5.43
CA LYS A 170 -4.80 -2.99 4.28
C LYS A 170 -5.63 -3.47 3.10
N GLY A 171 -6.82 -4.01 3.40
CA GLY A 171 -7.75 -4.62 2.45
C GLY A 171 -8.20 -3.66 1.35
N TYR A 172 -8.15 -2.37 1.64
CA TYR A 172 -8.53 -1.26 0.79
C TYR A 172 -7.45 -0.84 -0.22
N ILE A 173 -6.20 -1.32 -0.09
CA ILE A 173 -5.16 -1.00 -1.07
C ILE A 173 -5.43 -1.74 -2.38
N ASP A 174 -5.58 -0.99 -3.47
CA ASP A 174 -5.76 -1.53 -4.81
C ASP A 174 -4.41 -1.99 -5.36
N MET A 175 -4.26 -3.31 -5.49
CA MET A 175 -3.00 -3.92 -5.89
C MET A 175 -2.88 -3.94 -7.40
N PRO A 176 -1.69 -3.67 -7.97
CA PRO A 176 -1.49 -3.79 -9.40
C PRO A 176 -1.91 -5.16 -9.94
N ASN A 177 -2.54 -5.16 -11.12
CA ASN A 177 -3.10 -6.38 -11.71
C ASN A 177 -2.01 -7.36 -12.16
N PHE A 178 -0.80 -6.88 -12.44
CA PHE A 178 0.36 -7.67 -12.83
C PHE A 178 1.00 -8.41 -11.64
N ARG A 179 0.42 -9.56 -11.28
CA ARG A 179 0.80 -10.32 -10.06
C ARG A 179 2.19 -10.95 -10.07
N PHE A 180 2.76 -11.28 -11.23
CA PHE A 180 4.02 -12.03 -11.30
C PHE A 180 5.27 -11.17 -11.08
N ASN A 181 5.17 -9.85 -11.20
CA ASN A 181 6.25 -8.89 -10.97
C ASN A 181 5.93 -7.89 -9.85
N THR A 182 4.90 -8.17 -9.04
CA THR A 182 4.46 -7.25 -7.98
C THR A 182 5.54 -7.03 -6.93
N PHE A 183 6.32 -8.06 -6.60
CA PHE A 183 7.29 -7.99 -5.52
C PHE A 183 8.72 -8.20 -6.01
N LEU A 184 9.62 -7.33 -5.56
CA LEU A 184 11.06 -7.49 -5.75
C LEU A 184 11.63 -8.60 -4.88
N ASN A 185 12.68 -9.24 -5.40
CA ASN A 185 13.49 -10.25 -4.74
C ASN A 185 12.69 -11.34 -3.99
N PRO A 186 11.85 -12.12 -4.70
CA PRO A 186 11.16 -13.25 -4.06
C PRO A 186 12.18 -14.25 -3.49
N ARG A 187 11.85 -14.87 -2.36
CA ARG A 187 12.73 -15.84 -1.72
C ARG A 187 13.06 -16.99 -2.66
N ARG A 188 14.35 -17.25 -2.84
CA ARG A 188 14.89 -18.33 -3.66
C ARG A 188 15.94 -19.10 -2.87
N VAL A 189 15.88 -20.43 -2.95
CA VAL A 189 16.88 -21.33 -2.36
C VAL A 189 17.51 -22.13 -3.47
N THR A 190 18.82 -21.99 -3.64
CA THR A 190 19.60 -22.68 -4.67
C THR A 190 20.58 -23.64 -3.99
N LEU A 191 20.50 -24.92 -4.36
CA LEU A 191 21.46 -25.95 -3.95
C LEU A 191 22.40 -26.24 -5.11
N GLY A 192 23.70 -26.24 -4.86
CA GLY A 192 24.70 -26.50 -5.88
C GLY A 192 25.85 -27.37 -5.41
N LEU A 193 26.43 -28.09 -6.36
CA LEU A 193 27.61 -28.93 -6.18
C LEU A 193 28.65 -28.62 -7.25
N ARG A 194 29.92 -28.66 -6.88
CA ARG A 194 31.06 -28.59 -7.81
C ARG A 194 32.04 -29.70 -7.47
N LEU A 195 32.43 -30.45 -8.49
CA LEU A 195 33.43 -31.51 -8.42
C LEU A 195 34.65 -31.11 -9.25
N SER A 196 35.85 -31.41 -8.77
CA SER A 196 37.12 -31.17 -9.49
C SER A 196 38.08 -32.32 -9.23
N PHE A 197 38.81 -32.75 -10.27
CA PHE A 197 39.72 -33.89 -10.30
C PHE A 197 41.15 -33.44 -10.57
#